data_AF-A0A537QG41-F1
#
_entry.id   AF-A0A537QG41-F1
#
_cell.length_a   1.000
_cell.length_b   1.000
_cell.length_c   1.000
_cell.angle_alpha   90.00
_cell.angle_beta   90.00
_cell.angle_gamma   90.00
#
_symmetry.space_group_name_H-M   'P 1'
#
loop_
_entity.id
_entity.type
_entity.pdbx_description
1 polymer ?
#
loop_
_entity_poly.entity_id
_entity_poly.type
_entity_poly.pdbx_seq_one_letter_code
_entity_poly.pdbx_strand_id
1 'polypeptide(L)'
;MRSTTFTVRVNPVAKKRLERLAKNTGRSRSFLAAEAINEYLDVNEWQVSGIKQAIASLDRGEGVPHQQVRDWIASWGSDREQPIPKRS
;
A
#
# COMPACT_ATOMS: atom_id res chain seq x y z
N MET A 1 -12.50 -21.26 -3.39
CA MET A 1 -11.34 -20.86 -4.23
C MET A 1 -10.42 -22.06 -4.40
N ARG A 2 -9.74 -22.19 -5.54
CA ARG A 2 -8.69 -23.21 -5.72
C ARG A 2 -7.39 -22.69 -5.09
N SER A 3 -6.72 -23.51 -4.30
CA SER A 3 -5.39 -23.20 -3.77
C SER A 3 -4.30 -23.70 -4.72
N THR A 4 -3.20 -22.97 -4.81
CA THR A 4 -1.97 -23.43 -5.46
C THR A 4 -0.85 -23.56 -4.42
N THR A 5 0.10 -24.45 -4.68
CA THR A 5 1.24 -24.69 -3.77
C THR A 5 2.51 -24.16 -4.41
N PHE A 6 3.28 -23.43 -3.62
CA PHE A 6 4.64 -23.01 -3.97
C PHE A 6 5.57 -23.18 -2.77
N THR A 7 6.86 -23.32 -3.03
CA THR A 7 7.87 -23.56 -1.99
C THR A 7 8.65 -22.28 -1.74
N VAL A 8 8.68 -21.82 -0.49
CA VAL A 8 9.45 -20.64 -0.07
C VAL A 8 10.62 -21.08 0.80
N ARG A 9 11.81 -20.58 0.50
CA ARG A 9 12.95 -20.72 1.41
C ARG A 9 12.87 -19.66 2.49
N VAL A 10 12.95 -20.08 3.74
CA VAL A 10 13.02 -19.20 4.90
C VAL A 10 14.22 -19.57 5.74
N ASN A 11 14.78 -18.58 6.45
CA ASN A 11 15.87 -18.88 7.36
C ASN A 11 15.38 -19.75 8.55
N PRO A 12 16.26 -20.53 9.21
CA PRO A 12 15.86 -21.42 10.30
C PRO A 12 15.21 -20.71 11.50
N VAL A 13 15.59 -19.45 11.75
CA VAL A 13 15.03 -18.65 12.84
C VAL A 13 13.55 -18.32 12.58
N ALA A 14 13.22 -17.90 11.36
CA ALA A 14 11.86 -17.61 10.92
C ALA A 14 10.99 -18.87 10.97
N LYS A 15 11.51 -20.01 10.51
CA LYS A 15 10.84 -21.31 10.64
C LYS A 15 10.45 -21.62 12.10
N LYS A 16 11.40 -21.50 13.03
CA LYS A 16 11.15 -21.73 14.46
C LYS A 16 10.13 -20.75 15.05
N ARG A 17 10.16 -19.48 14.66
CA ARG A 17 9.17 -18.47 15.08
C ARG A 17 7.78 -18.82 14.58
N LEU A 18 7.64 -19.22 13.32
CA LEU A 18 6.37 -19.64 12.72
C LEU A 18 5.81 -20.91 13.38
N GLU A 19 6.68 -21.89 13.69
CA GLU A 19 6.31 -23.11 14.42
C GLU A 19 5.75 -22.80 15.82
N ARG A 20 6.39 -21.87 16.55
CA ARG A 20 5.90 -21.45 17.86
C ARG A 20 4.57 -20.70 17.77
N LEU A 21 4.43 -19.80 16.78
CA LEU A 21 3.19 -19.06 16.56
C LEU A 21 2.04 -20.03 16.25
N ALA A 22 2.25 -20.98 15.34
CA ALA A 22 1.30 -22.03 14.99
C ALA A 22 0.80 -22.79 16.23
N LYS A 23 1.72 -23.22 17.10
CA LYS A 23 1.38 -23.93 18.33
C LYS A 23 0.52 -23.08 19.27
N ASN A 24 0.85 -21.80 19.43
CA ASN A 24 0.17 -20.91 20.37
C ASN A 24 -1.21 -20.44 19.86
N THR A 25 -1.41 -20.36 18.54
CA THR A 25 -2.68 -19.90 17.94
C THR A 25 -3.60 -21.04 17.51
N GLY A 26 -3.13 -22.29 17.55
CA GLY A 26 -3.87 -23.45 17.03
C GLY A 26 -4.02 -23.46 15.50
N ARG A 27 -3.27 -22.62 14.79
CA ARG A 27 -3.30 -22.52 13.32
C ARG A 27 -2.16 -23.32 12.71
N SER A 28 -2.36 -23.79 11.47
CA SER A 28 -1.29 -24.48 10.75
C SER A 28 -0.20 -23.49 10.29
N ARG A 29 1.04 -23.96 10.14
CA ARG A 29 2.13 -23.15 9.59
C ARG A 29 1.81 -22.63 8.19
N SER A 30 1.17 -23.45 7.36
CA SER A 30 0.78 -23.07 6.01
C SER A 30 -0.29 -21.99 6.00
N PHE A 31 -1.25 -22.03 6.94
CA PHE A 31 -2.24 -20.97 7.10
C PHE A 31 -1.58 -19.64 7.45
N LEU A 32 -0.74 -19.62 8.48
CA LEU A 32 -0.05 -18.40 8.92
C LEU A 32 0.92 -17.86 7.86
N ALA A 33 1.58 -18.74 7.10
CA ALA A 33 2.43 -18.32 5.98
C ALA A 33 1.62 -17.69 4.85
N ALA A 34 0.49 -18.29 4.49
CA ALA A 34 -0.40 -17.73 3.46
C ALA A 34 -1.00 -16.38 3.90
N GLU A 35 -1.43 -16.28 5.15
CA GLU A 35 -1.93 -15.03 5.75
C GLU A 35 -0.88 -13.92 5.69
N ALA A 36 0.35 -14.18 6.17
CA ALA A 36 1.43 -13.20 6.13
C ALA A 36 1.82 -12.79 4.69
N ILE A 37 1.74 -13.70 3.72
CA ILE A 37 2.01 -13.40 2.31
C ILE A 37 0.90 -12.50 1.74
N ASN A 38 -0.36 -12.79 2.03
CA ASN A 38 -1.48 -11.98 1.56
C ASN A 38 -1.43 -10.57 2.17
N GLU A 39 -1.18 -10.44 3.48
CA GLU A 39 -1.01 -9.13 4.12
C GLU A 39 0.15 -8.33 3.49
N TYR A 40 1.27 -8.99 3.20
CA TYR A 40 2.39 -8.34 2.52
C TYR A 40 2.00 -7.87 1.12
N LEU A 41 1.28 -8.69 0.35
CA LEU A 41 0.82 -8.33 -0.99
C LEU A 41 -0.16 -7.15 -0.94
N ASP A 42 -1.17 -7.19 -0.07
CA ASP A 42 -2.16 -6.11 0.08
C ASP A 42 -1.49 -4.76 0.38
N VAL A 43 -0.50 -4.76 1.27
CA VAL A 43 0.30 -3.57 1.61
C VAL A 43 1.10 -3.04 0.43
N ASN A 44 1.71 -3.91 -0.38
CA ASN A 44 2.60 -3.46 -1.45
C ASN A 44 1.84 -3.14 -2.75
N GLU A 45 0.80 -3.89 -3.07
CA GLU A 45 0.04 -3.76 -4.30
C GLU A 45 -0.77 -2.46 -4.33
N TRP A 46 -1.35 -2.03 -3.21
CA TRP A 46 -2.03 -0.73 -3.14
C TRP A 46 -1.05 0.40 -3.48
N GLN A 47 0.16 0.39 -2.91
CA GLN A 47 1.14 1.45 -3.11
C GLN A 47 1.62 1.49 -4.56
N VAL A 48 1.98 0.32 -5.11
CA VAL A 48 2.43 0.20 -6.50
C VAL A 48 1.33 0.63 -7.48
N SER A 49 0.09 0.19 -7.24
CA SER A 49 -1.06 0.56 -8.06
C SER A 49 -1.31 2.07 -8.00
N GLY A 50 -1.28 2.67 -6.80
CA GLY A 50 -1.47 4.11 -6.60
C GLY A 50 -0.42 4.95 -7.33
N ILE A 51 0.86 4.55 -7.26
CA ILE A 51 1.95 5.24 -7.98
C ILE A 51 1.74 5.17 -9.49
N LYS A 52 1.43 3.97 -10.02
CA LYS A 52 1.19 3.79 -11.45
C LYS A 52 0.00 4.62 -11.94
N GLN A 53 -1.09 4.66 -11.17
CA GLN A 53 -2.27 5.48 -11.48
C GLN A 53 -1.94 6.98 -11.46
N ALA A 54 -1.17 7.45 -10.48
CA ALA A 54 -0.75 8.83 -10.38
C ALA A 54 0.11 9.25 -11.59
N ILE A 55 1.10 8.43 -11.96
CA ILE A 55 1.93 8.67 -13.15
C ILE A 55 1.06 8.74 -14.41
N ALA A 56 0.18 7.76 -14.62
CA ALA A 56 -0.71 7.75 -15.78
C ALA A 56 -1.66 8.96 -15.84
N SER A 57 -2.09 9.49 -14.68
CA SER A 57 -2.91 10.71 -14.60
C SER A 57 -2.10 11.95 -15.02
N LEU A 58 -0.84 12.05 -14.60
CA LEU A 58 0.06 13.11 -15.02
C LEU A 58 0.39 13.04 -16.52
N ASP A 59 0.59 11.85 -17.07
CA ASP A 59 0.83 11.64 -18.51
C ASP A 59 -0.38 12.09 -19.36
N ARG A 60 -1.60 12.04 -18.80
CA ARG A 60 -2.82 12.57 -19.43
C ARG A 60 -3.04 14.07 -19.21
N GLY A 61 -2.16 14.75 -18.47
CA GLY A 61 -2.29 16.17 -18.17
C GLY A 61 -3.27 16.49 -17.03
N GLU A 62 -3.78 15.49 -16.30
CA GLU A 62 -4.73 15.66 -15.18
C GLU A 62 -4.04 16.11 -13.88
N GLY A 63 -2.86 16.74 -14.00
CA GLY A 63 -2.14 17.32 -12.88
C GLY A 63 -2.75 18.65 -12.43
N VAL A 64 -2.37 19.07 -11.23
CA VAL A 64 -2.57 20.45 -10.77
C VAL A 64 -1.23 21.19 -10.89
N PRO A 65 -1.18 22.37 -11.52
CA PRO A 65 0.03 23.17 -11.57
C PRO A 65 0.54 23.52 -10.17
N HIS A 66 1.85 23.38 -9.95
CA HIS A 66 2.50 23.64 -8.65
C HIS A 66 2.15 25.01 -8.05
N GLN A 67 2.08 26.05 -8.88
CA GLN A 67 1.78 27.41 -8.42
C GLN A 67 0.37 27.52 -7.81
N GLN A 68 -0.64 26.87 -8.40
CA GLN A 68 -2.00 26.88 -7.85
C GLN A 68 -2.06 26.22 -6.47
N VAL A 69 -1.30 25.14 -6.27
CA VAL A 69 -1.18 24.47 -4.96
C VAL A 69 -0.50 25.38 -3.95
N ARG A 70 0.55 26.10 -4.34
CA ARG A 70 1.26 27.06 -3.47
C ARG A 70 0.35 28.20 -3.03
N ASP A 71 -0.39 28.80 -3.96
CA ASP A 71 -1.29 29.92 -3.67
C ASP A 71 -2.42 29.48 -2.74
N TRP A 72 -2.94 28.27 -2.94
CA TRP A 72 -3.93 27.66 -2.05
C TRP A 72 -3.38 27.48 -0.63
N ILE A 73 -2.23 26.82 -0.46
CA ILE A 73 -1.61 26.60 0.86
C ILE A 73 -1.31 27.94 1.55
N ALA A 74 -0.82 28.93 0.81
CA ALA A 74 -0.53 30.26 1.36
C ALA A 74 -1.78 31.01 1.84
N SER A 75 -2.96 30.65 1.35
CA SER A 75 -4.23 31.28 1.74
C SER A 75 -4.87 30.68 3.00
N TRP A 76 -4.39 29.53 3.49
CA TRP A 76 -4.97 28.85 4.66
C TRP A 76 -4.94 29.72 5.91
N GLY A 77 -6.06 29.77 6.63
CA GLY A 77 -6.18 30.55 7.87
C GLY A 77 -6.27 32.06 7.65
N SER A 78 -6.43 32.51 6.41
CA SER A 78 -6.73 33.90 6.08
C SER A 78 -8.23 34.09 5.83
N ASP A 79 -8.71 35.33 5.93
CA ASP A 79 -10.10 35.70 5.56
C ASP A 79 -10.42 35.47 4.06
N ARG A 80 -9.41 35.14 3.24
CA ARG A 80 -9.52 34.90 1.80
C ARG A 80 -8.94 33.52 1.42
N GLU A 81 -9.21 32.51 2.24
CA GLU A 81 -8.82 31.14 1.93
C GLU A 81 -9.38 30.70 0.57
N GLN A 82 -8.51 30.20 -0.31
CA GLN A 82 -8.86 29.75 -1.65
C GLN A 82 -9.43 28.33 -1.61
N PRO A 83 -10.33 27.96 -2.55
CA PRO A 83 -10.79 26.59 -2.67
C PRO A 83 -9.65 25.67 -3.14
N ILE A 84 -9.77 24.39 -2.80
CA ILE A 84 -8.81 23.37 -3.26
C ILE A 84 -8.67 23.40 -4.80
N PRO A 85 -7.45 23.51 -5.34
CA PRO A 85 -7.21 23.45 -6.77
C PRO A 85 -7.70 22.13 -7.37
N LYS A 86 -8.35 22.20 -8.52
CA LYS A 86 -8.86 21.02 -9.23
C LYS A 86 -7.90 20.58 -10.32
N ARG A 87 -7.88 19.27 -10.56
CA ARG A 87 -7.16 18.68 -11.71
C ARG A 87 -7.74 19.23 -13.01
N SER A 88 -6.88 19.40 -14.01
CA SER A 88 -7.28 19.80 -15.37
C SER A 88 -8.02 18.67 -16.09
#